data_AF-A0AAW8W2E8-F1
#
_entry.id   AF-A0AAW8W2E8-F1
#
_cell.length_a   1.000
_cell.length_b   1.000
_cell.length_c   1.000
_cell.angle_alpha   90.00
_cell.angle_beta   90.00
_cell.angle_gamma   90.00
#
_symmetry.space_group_name_H-M   'P 1'
#
loop_
_entity.id
_entity.type
_entity.pdbx_description
1 polymer ?
#
loop_
_entity_poly.entity_id
_entity_poly.type
_entity_poly.pdbx_seq_one_letter_code
_entity_poly.pdbx_strand_id
1 'polypeptide(L)'
;MCNSKKDSSRDFISELYKNKNSQNSQREYALFFDETNNSRVFKLRENSFNVDEKRYFILGGIGVLTANSKNNVEDLWKKLKGVNNQEEIKFKSIAGGAKDFPALLKKTNFQEILKWLFSNDYRVHFEFMDNFYYSITDIIDSLDFFNNTDYHRLLKSVLYQAMKYDRKKTLEVLSENKYPNVEKPERFICGIINVISSYMMTKSYKDNYEKDYARVFQLILTVLEFAKNQKELIFLTNNKRETLIDEYPELYRQAIKTFAEYKLFFDHEPSVENKFNSHKNSNFTFIESNPTIARTKNEFIDLDTHRFIQLSDVFCGALSYFLNFVGYNADQTESSILVLKQMNHEQKKFYIQWCKIIKQSLRENPNFVIRICDIFFELLDKSIL
;
A
#
# COMPACT_ATOMS: atom_id res chain seq x y z
N MET A 1 25.23 -6.72 -4.60
CA MET A 1 25.69 -6.10 -3.33
C MET A 1 24.86 -4.89 -2.91
N CYS A 2 24.37 -4.01 -3.81
CA CYS A 2 23.43 -2.93 -3.42
C CYS A 2 22.04 -3.43 -3.00
N ASN A 3 21.46 -4.42 -3.72
CA ASN A 3 20.13 -4.96 -3.34
C ASN A 3 20.15 -5.58 -1.94
N SER A 4 21.16 -6.39 -1.60
CA SER A 4 21.28 -7.03 -0.28
C SER A 4 21.45 -6.08 0.91
N LYS A 5 21.88 -4.83 0.69
CA LYS A 5 21.90 -3.80 1.75
C LYS A 5 20.58 -3.04 1.87
N LYS A 6 19.83 -2.88 0.77
CA LYS A 6 18.45 -2.35 0.81
C LYS A 6 17.51 -3.31 1.54
N ASP A 7 17.79 -4.61 1.41
CA ASP A 7 17.01 -5.69 2.04
C ASP A 7 17.05 -5.62 3.59
N SER A 8 18.20 -5.35 4.21
CA SER A 8 18.32 -5.34 5.69
C SER A 8 17.58 -4.18 6.36
N SER A 9 17.49 -3.01 5.72
CA SER A 9 16.78 -1.84 6.26
C SER A 9 15.26 -1.97 6.12
N ARG A 10 14.80 -2.73 5.10
CA ARG A 10 13.38 -2.97 4.80
C ARG A 10 12.84 -4.18 5.57
N ASP A 11 13.67 -5.19 5.81
CA ASP A 11 13.39 -6.28 6.76
C ASP A 11 13.12 -5.76 8.19
N PHE A 12 13.61 -4.57 8.53
CA PHE A 12 13.38 -3.91 9.81
C PHE A 12 11.90 -3.50 10.05
N ILE A 13 11.14 -3.18 8.99
CA ILE A 13 9.69 -2.92 9.11
C ILE A 13 8.97 -4.22 9.49
N SER A 14 9.35 -5.35 8.87
CA SER A 14 8.89 -6.70 9.22
C SER A 14 9.17 -7.05 10.68
N GLU A 15 10.39 -6.78 11.16
CA GLU A 15 10.83 -7.09 12.53
C GLU A 15 10.10 -6.25 13.60
N LEU A 16 9.80 -4.98 13.31
CA LEU A 16 9.04 -4.10 14.20
C LEU A 16 7.59 -4.58 14.43
N TYR A 17 6.95 -5.18 13.42
CA TYR A 17 5.60 -5.75 13.55
C TYR A 17 5.61 -7.16 14.16
N LYS A 18 6.66 -7.96 13.93
CA LYS A 18 6.85 -9.25 14.62
C LYS A 18 6.99 -9.10 16.13
N ASN A 19 7.73 -8.09 16.60
CA ASN A 19 8.04 -7.92 18.03
C ASN A 19 6.93 -7.26 18.88
N LYS A 20 5.84 -6.75 18.28
CA LYS A 20 4.76 -6.11 19.05
C LYS A 20 3.58 -7.00 19.39
N ASN A 21 3.43 -8.20 18.83
CA ASN A 21 2.29 -9.07 19.14
C ASN A 21 2.62 -10.57 19.00
N SER A 22 3.58 -11.08 19.77
CA SER A 22 3.80 -12.52 19.95
C SER A 22 2.70 -13.18 20.80
N GLN A 23 1.45 -12.79 20.58
CA GLN A 23 0.22 -13.45 21.01
C GLN A 23 -0.87 -13.13 19.99
N ASN A 24 -0.77 -13.64 18.77
CA ASN A 24 -1.92 -13.67 17.85
C ASN A 24 -2.38 -15.11 17.62
N SER A 25 -3.68 -15.24 17.46
CA SER A 25 -4.53 -16.42 17.65
C SER A 25 -4.06 -17.70 16.95
N GLN A 26 -4.37 -18.85 17.56
CA GLN A 26 -4.20 -20.23 17.03
C GLN A 26 -5.00 -20.52 15.74
N ARG A 27 -5.50 -19.50 15.03
CA ARG A 27 -6.38 -19.63 13.88
C ARG A 27 -5.57 -19.55 12.60
N GLU A 28 -5.67 -20.61 11.80
CA GLU A 28 -4.99 -20.75 10.52
C GLU A 28 -5.89 -20.20 9.40
N TYR A 29 -5.29 -19.46 8.46
CA TYR A 29 -5.97 -18.84 7.33
C TYR A 29 -5.39 -19.33 6.00
N ALA A 30 -6.24 -19.41 4.99
CA ALA A 30 -5.86 -19.33 3.58
C ALA A 30 -6.04 -17.88 3.12
N LEU A 31 -4.98 -17.28 2.58
CA LEU A 31 -4.98 -15.89 2.11
C LEU A 31 -4.92 -15.86 0.58
N PHE A 32 -5.85 -15.13 -0.02
CA PHE A 32 -5.95 -14.95 -1.47
C PHE A 32 -5.55 -13.52 -1.82
N PHE A 33 -4.75 -13.36 -2.86
CA PHE A 33 -4.11 -12.10 -3.22
C PHE A 33 -4.41 -11.75 -4.68
N ASP A 34 -4.71 -10.48 -4.90
CA ASP A 34 -4.56 -9.79 -6.17
C ASP A 34 -3.90 -8.42 -5.91
N GLU A 35 -3.45 -7.76 -6.97
CA GLU A 35 -2.83 -6.44 -6.91
C GLU A 35 -3.60 -5.38 -7.70
N THR A 36 -3.47 -4.12 -7.29
CA THR A 36 -3.95 -3.01 -8.11
C THR A 36 -2.99 -1.83 -8.10
N ASN A 37 -3.05 -1.04 -9.18
CA ASN A 37 -2.11 0.04 -9.48
C ASN A 37 -0.64 -0.41 -9.54
N ASN A 38 -0.37 -1.64 -9.98
CA ASN A 38 0.98 -2.06 -10.31
C ASN A 38 1.47 -1.33 -11.58
N SER A 39 2.31 -0.31 -11.39
CA SER A 39 2.92 0.43 -12.51
C SER A 39 4.06 -0.35 -13.19
N ARG A 40 4.46 -1.49 -12.60
CA ARG A 40 5.68 -2.28 -12.81
C ARG A 40 6.97 -1.50 -12.54
N VAL A 41 7.03 -0.26 -13.02
CA VAL A 41 8.17 0.65 -12.86
C VAL A 41 7.66 2.05 -12.54
N PHE A 42 8.15 2.66 -11.47
CA PHE A 42 7.91 4.06 -11.11
C PHE A 42 9.14 4.90 -11.48
N LYS A 43 8.95 5.94 -12.31
CA LYS A 43 10.04 6.73 -12.90
C LYS A 43 9.79 8.22 -12.82
N LEU A 44 10.89 8.98 -12.76
CA LEU A 44 10.91 10.38 -13.09
C LEU A 44 10.80 10.55 -14.62
N ARG A 45 10.06 11.57 -15.03
CA ARG A 45 10.06 12.17 -16.36
C ARG A 45 10.28 13.66 -16.16
N GLU A 46 10.90 14.33 -17.12
CA GLU A 46 11.31 15.75 -17.09
C GLU A 46 10.69 16.62 -15.97
N ASN A 47 9.35 16.77 -15.95
CA ASN A 47 8.61 17.51 -14.92
C ASN A 47 7.42 16.75 -14.31
N SER A 48 7.45 15.42 -14.33
CA SER A 48 6.37 14.57 -13.78
C SER A 48 6.84 13.16 -13.41
N PHE A 49 5.93 12.34 -12.90
CA PHE A 49 6.13 10.90 -12.83
C PHE A 49 5.51 10.22 -14.06
N ASN A 50 5.86 8.97 -14.34
CA ASN A 50 5.27 8.19 -15.43
C ASN A 50 3.85 7.68 -15.12
N VAL A 51 3.48 7.63 -13.84
CA VAL A 51 2.15 7.32 -13.34
C VAL A 51 1.76 8.36 -12.29
N ASP A 52 0.47 8.45 -11.99
CA ASP A 52 -0.04 9.33 -10.93
C ASP A 52 0.51 8.88 -9.57
N GLU A 53 1.36 9.72 -8.97
CA GLU A 53 2.05 9.44 -7.71
C GLU A 53 1.10 9.29 -6.52
N LYS A 54 -0.15 9.77 -6.66
CA LYS A 54 -1.17 9.69 -5.62
C LYS A 54 -1.81 8.31 -5.52
N ARG A 55 -1.56 7.43 -6.49
CA ARG A 55 -2.10 6.07 -6.49
C ARG A 55 -1.20 5.16 -5.66
N TYR A 56 -1.78 4.59 -4.62
CA TYR A 56 -1.14 3.53 -3.85
C TYR A 56 -1.09 2.25 -4.68
N PHE A 57 0.08 1.60 -4.69
CA PHE A 57 0.16 0.18 -4.99
C PHE A 57 -0.51 -0.59 -3.87
N ILE A 58 -1.29 -1.62 -4.20
CA ILE A 58 -1.99 -2.45 -3.22
C ILE A 58 -1.77 -3.92 -3.60
N LEU A 59 -1.41 -4.74 -2.61
CA LEU A 59 -1.40 -6.20 -2.70
C LEU A 59 -2.23 -6.76 -1.54
N GLY A 60 -3.20 -7.62 -1.81
CA GLY A 60 -4.07 -8.14 -0.76
C GLY A 60 -5.30 -8.84 -1.29
N GLY A 61 -6.27 -9.08 -0.42
CA GLY A 61 -7.50 -9.75 -0.79
C GLY A 61 -8.25 -10.36 0.39
N ILE A 62 -8.81 -11.54 0.14
CA ILE A 62 -9.70 -12.24 1.08
C ILE A 62 -8.90 -13.24 1.92
N GLY A 63 -9.20 -13.29 3.22
CA GLY A 63 -8.71 -14.29 4.17
C GLY A 63 -9.82 -15.22 4.62
N VAL A 64 -9.61 -16.53 4.44
CA VAL A 64 -10.57 -17.59 4.77
C VAL A 64 -10.01 -18.43 5.91
N LEU A 65 -10.75 -18.54 7.01
CA LEU A 65 -10.37 -19.39 8.14
C LEU A 65 -10.37 -20.87 7.70
N THR A 66 -9.27 -21.60 7.86
CA THR A 66 -9.15 -22.99 7.36
C THR A 66 -10.14 -23.95 8.06
N ALA A 67 -10.51 -23.65 9.30
CA ALA A 67 -11.52 -24.39 10.05
C ALA A 67 -12.96 -24.22 9.52
N ASN A 68 -13.23 -23.19 8.69
CA ASN A 68 -14.53 -23.01 8.08
C ASN A 68 -14.70 -23.97 6.88
N SER A 69 -15.27 -25.15 7.16
CA SER A 69 -15.55 -26.20 6.18
C SER A 69 -16.74 -25.94 5.25
N LYS A 70 -17.42 -24.80 5.38
CA LYS A 70 -18.57 -24.41 4.54
C LYS A 70 -18.36 -23.03 3.94
N ASN A 71 -17.52 -22.96 2.91
CA ASN A 71 -17.42 -21.77 2.07
C ASN A 71 -18.70 -21.63 1.25
N ASN A 72 -19.48 -20.58 1.51
CA ASN A 72 -20.72 -20.28 0.78
C ASN A 72 -20.50 -19.24 -0.33
N VAL A 73 -19.32 -19.24 -0.93
CA VAL A 73 -19.00 -18.30 -2.02
C VAL A 73 -19.88 -18.54 -3.25
N GLU A 74 -20.34 -19.77 -3.47
CA GLU A 74 -21.33 -20.08 -4.51
C GLU A 74 -22.65 -19.32 -4.31
N ASP A 75 -23.12 -19.17 -3.07
CA ASP A 75 -24.35 -18.42 -2.76
C ASP A 75 -24.19 -16.93 -3.04
N LEU A 76 -22.98 -16.38 -2.88
CA LEU A 76 -22.68 -15.02 -3.34
C LEU A 76 -22.78 -14.96 -4.86
N TRP A 77 -22.14 -15.88 -5.58
CA TRP A 77 -22.16 -15.89 -7.05
C TRP A 77 -23.58 -15.87 -7.62
N LYS A 78 -24.50 -16.64 -7.04
CA LYS A 78 -25.93 -16.65 -7.43
C LYS A 78 -26.62 -15.30 -7.26
N LYS A 79 -26.17 -14.45 -6.33
CA LYS A 79 -26.74 -13.12 -6.05
C LYS A 79 -26.16 -12.01 -6.92
N LEU A 80 -25.00 -12.20 -7.54
CA LEU A 80 -24.34 -11.18 -8.35
C LEU A 80 -25.03 -11.03 -9.71
N LYS A 81 -25.80 -9.94 -9.88
CA LYS A 81 -26.62 -9.72 -11.07
C LYS A 81 -25.77 -9.34 -12.27
N GLY A 82 -25.98 -10.01 -13.41
CA GLY A 82 -25.35 -9.67 -14.69
C GLY A 82 -23.87 -10.04 -14.82
N VAL A 83 -23.26 -10.59 -13.77
CA VAL A 83 -21.85 -11.05 -13.77
C VAL A 83 -21.70 -12.51 -13.30
N ASN A 84 -22.77 -13.12 -12.79
CA ASN A 84 -22.81 -14.51 -12.34
C ASN A 84 -22.54 -15.56 -13.44
N ASN A 85 -22.79 -15.21 -14.71
CA ASN A 85 -22.52 -16.06 -15.87
C ASN A 85 -21.09 -15.89 -16.41
N GLN A 86 -20.30 -14.96 -15.87
CA GLN A 86 -18.92 -14.76 -16.29
C GLN A 86 -18.04 -15.83 -15.63
N GLU A 87 -17.11 -16.39 -16.40
CA GLU A 87 -16.09 -17.30 -15.87
C GLU A 87 -15.15 -16.58 -14.88
N GLU A 88 -14.99 -15.28 -15.08
CA GLU A 88 -14.17 -14.42 -14.27
C GLU A 88 -14.86 -13.08 -13.98
N ILE A 89 -15.02 -12.79 -12.69
CA ILE A 89 -15.47 -11.48 -12.21
C ILE A 89 -14.24 -10.62 -11.96
N LYS A 90 -14.22 -9.44 -12.58
CA LYS A 90 -13.24 -8.39 -12.30
C LYS A 90 -13.88 -7.20 -11.58
N PHE A 91 -13.10 -6.45 -10.80
CA PHE A 91 -13.52 -5.24 -10.09
C PHE A 91 -14.27 -4.27 -11.00
N LYS A 92 -13.77 -4.05 -12.23
CA LYS A 92 -14.38 -3.14 -13.21
C LYS A 92 -15.86 -3.49 -13.50
N SER A 93 -16.19 -4.78 -13.55
CA SER A 93 -17.56 -5.26 -13.76
C SER A 93 -18.44 -4.96 -12.54
N ILE A 94 -17.92 -5.13 -11.32
CA ILE A 94 -18.62 -4.82 -10.07
C ILE A 94 -18.80 -3.30 -9.88
N ALA A 95 -17.77 -2.52 -10.20
CA ALA A 95 -17.80 -1.07 -10.12
C ALA A 95 -18.85 -0.47 -11.07
N GLY A 96 -19.12 -1.12 -12.21
CA GLY A 96 -20.20 -0.75 -13.12
C GLY A 96 -20.17 0.74 -13.49
N GLY A 97 -18.98 1.28 -13.76
CA GLY A 97 -18.75 2.68 -14.10
C GLY A 97 -18.58 3.67 -12.93
N ALA A 98 -18.67 3.22 -11.66
CA ALA A 98 -18.33 4.06 -10.51
C ALA A 98 -16.89 4.59 -10.63
N LYS A 99 -16.68 5.86 -10.28
CA LYS A 99 -15.38 6.56 -10.40
C LYS A 99 -14.72 6.84 -9.05
N ASP A 100 -15.48 6.71 -7.97
CA ASP A 100 -15.04 6.97 -6.60
C ASP A 100 -15.75 6.02 -5.62
N PHE A 101 -15.29 6.04 -4.37
CA PHE A 101 -15.82 5.19 -3.31
C PHE A 101 -17.31 5.48 -2.97
N PRO A 102 -17.75 6.75 -2.82
CA PRO A 102 -19.17 7.06 -2.62
C PRO A 102 -20.10 6.50 -3.70
N ALA A 103 -19.71 6.56 -4.98
CA ALA A 103 -20.46 5.99 -6.09
C ALA A 103 -20.42 4.46 -6.08
N LEU A 104 -19.30 3.86 -5.69
CA LEU A 104 -19.16 2.41 -5.55
C LEU A 104 -20.11 1.85 -4.47
N LEU A 105 -20.27 2.56 -3.34
CA LEU A 105 -21.21 2.18 -2.27
C LEU A 105 -22.68 2.09 -2.72
N LYS A 106 -23.03 2.66 -3.88
CA LYS A 106 -24.39 2.57 -4.48
C LYS A 106 -24.57 1.34 -5.38
N LYS A 107 -23.49 0.60 -5.70
CA LYS A 107 -23.54 -0.51 -6.66
C LYS A 107 -24.06 -1.78 -5.99
N THR A 108 -25.16 -2.31 -6.51
CA THR A 108 -25.86 -3.47 -5.92
C THR A 108 -24.95 -4.68 -5.76
N ASN A 109 -24.14 -5.03 -6.76
CA ASN A 109 -23.23 -6.18 -6.64
C ASN A 109 -22.16 -5.95 -5.58
N PHE A 110 -21.62 -4.74 -5.46
CA PHE A 110 -20.67 -4.41 -4.38
C PHE A 110 -21.32 -4.51 -3.00
N GLN A 111 -22.55 -4.02 -2.86
CA GLN A 111 -23.33 -4.14 -1.62
C GLN A 111 -23.57 -5.60 -1.22
N GLU A 112 -23.87 -6.49 -2.18
CA GLU A 112 -24.02 -7.93 -1.91
C GLU A 112 -22.71 -8.58 -1.46
N ILE A 113 -21.57 -8.18 -2.03
CA ILE A 113 -20.25 -8.64 -1.59
C ILE A 113 -19.97 -8.19 -0.15
N LEU A 114 -20.23 -6.92 0.20
CA LEU A 114 -20.03 -6.44 1.58
C LEU A 114 -20.94 -7.15 2.59
N LYS A 115 -22.20 -7.40 2.23
CA LYS A 115 -23.12 -8.23 3.03
C LYS A 115 -22.55 -9.61 3.26
N TRP A 116 -22.12 -10.26 2.20
CA TRP A 116 -21.60 -11.61 2.28
C TRP A 116 -20.30 -11.70 3.09
N LEU A 117 -19.34 -10.79 2.90
CA LEU A 117 -18.11 -10.74 3.68
C LEU A 117 -18.41 -10.61 5.17
N PHE A 118 -19.29 -9.66 5.52
CA PHE A 118 -19.64 -9.38 6.91
C PHE A 118 -20.46 -10.50 7.56
N SER A 119 -21.47 -11.05 6.86
CA SER A 119 -22.36 -12.07 7.43
C SER A 119 -21.68 -13.43 7.64
N ASN A 120 -20.61 -13.71 6.90
CA ASN A 120 -19.87 -14.97 6.99
C ASN A 120 -18.53 -14.85 7.73
N ASP A 121 -18.27 -13.69 8.33
CA ASP A 121 -17.06 -13.42 9.12
C ASP A 121 -15.74 -13.63 8.34
N TYR A 122 -15.76 -13.41 7.02
CA TYR A 122 -14.53 -13.41 6.23
C TYR A 122 -13.62 -12.26 6.65
N ARG A 123 -12.32 -12.49 6.58
CA ARG A 123 -11.31 -11.47 6.85
C ARG A 123 -10.82 -10.89 5.53
N VAL A 124 -10.29 -9.67 5.59
CA VAL A 124 -9.55 -9.06 4.48
C VAL A 124 -8.13 -8.81 4.95
N HIS A 125 -7.18 -8.94 4.05
CA HIS A 125 -5.79 -8.60 4.31
C HIS A 125 -5.26 -7.75 3.17
N PHE A 126 -4.37 -6.82 3.46
CA PHE A 126 -3.73 -6.01 2.44
C PHE A 126 -2.50 -5.31 2.97
N GLU A 127 -1.59 -5.05 2.05
CA GLU A 127 -0.59 -4.01 2.17
C GLU A 127 -0.82 -2.96 1.10
N PHE A 128 -0.63 -1.70 1.47
CA PHE A 128 -0.59 -0.62 0.49
C PHE A 128 0.67 0.22 0.65
N MET A 129 1.15 0.74 -0.48
CA MET A 129 2.39 1.49 -0.56
C MET A 129 2.19 2.77 -1.36
N ASP A 130 2.57 3.89 -0.77
CA ASP A 130 2.71 5.15 -1.50
C ASP A 130 4.01 5.10 -2.31
N ASN A 131 3.87 5.10 -3.63
CA ASN A 131 5.00 4.99 -4.55
C ASN A 131 6.01 6.13 -4.36
N PHE A 132 5.54 7.36 -4.11
CA PHE A 132 6.42 8.50 -3.92
C PHE A 132 7.12 8.45 -2.57
N TYR A 133 6.40 8.17 -1.49
CA TYR A 133 6.97 7.95 -0.16
C TYR A 133 8.08 6.88 -0.22
N TYR A 134 7.77 5.70 -0.74
CA TYR A 134 8.70 4.60 -0.85
C TYR A 134 9.96 4.95 -1.66
N SER A 135 9.80 5.82 -2.65
CA SER A 135 10.90 6.25 -3.51
C SER A 135 11.88 7.21 -2.83
N ILE A 136 11.48 7.92 -1.78
CA ILE A 136 12.29 8.97 -1.14
C ILE A 136 12.80 8.59 0.25
N THR A 137 12.31 7.50 0.85
CA THR A 137 12.78 7.03 2.16
C THR A 137 14.26 6.69 2.16
N ASP A 138 14.80 6.22 1.03
CA ASP A 138 16.22 5.93 0.82
C ASP A 138 17.12 7.18 1.06
N ILE A 139 16.57 8.41 0.98
CA ILE A 139 17.28 9.65 1.35
C ILE A 139 17.62 9.65 2.83
N ILE A 140 16.63 9.35 3.68
CA ILE A 140 16.82 9.31 5.14
C ILE A 140 17.62 8.07 5.55
N ASP A 141 17.39 6.94 4.88
CA ASP A 141 18.14 5.70 5.15
C ASP A 141 19.63 5.83 4.80
N SER A 142 20.01 6.77 3.92
CA SER A 142 21.41 7.00 3.52
C SER A 142 22.18 7.95 4.44
N LEU A 143 21.54 8.53 5.46
CA LEU A 143 22.18 9.48 6.36
C LEU A 143 22.91 8.73 7.47
N ASP A 144 24.13 9.17 7.79
CA ASP A 144 24.96 8.61 8.87
C ASP A 144 24.45 9.06 10.25
N PHE A 145 23.16 8.81 10.56
CA PHE A 145 22.51 9.30 11.78
C PHE A 145 21.58 8.27 12.44
N PHE A 146 21.67 8.20 13.77
CA PHE A 146 20.83 7.51 14.78
C PHE A 146 19.92 6.36 14.32
N ASN A 147 20.21 5.16 14.85
CA ASN A 147 19.35 3.97 14.81
C ASN A 147 18.11 4.05 15.74
N ASN A 148 17.63 5.24 16.14
CA ASN A 148 16.39 5.33 16.92
C ASN A 148 15.18 5.24 15.97
N THR A 149 14.46 4.13 16.08
CA THR A 149 13.42 3.69 15.15
C THR A 149 12.24 4.66 15.02
N ASP A 150 11.85 5.31 16.12
CA ASP A 150 10.66 6.15 16.15
C ASP A 150 10.91 7.51 15.46
N TYR A 151 12.08 8.11 15.73
CA TYR A 151 12.48 9.32 15.02
C TYR A 151 12.73 9.04 13.54
N HIS A 152 13.29 7.89 13.19
CA HIS A 152 13.56 7.53 11.79
C HIS A 152 12.30 7.56 10.91
N ARG A 153 11.19 6.96 11.38
CA ARG A 153 9.90 7.00 10.66
C ARG A 153 9.33 8.42 10.59
N LEU A 154 9.48 9.21 11.65
CA LEU A 154 9.04 10.61 11.68
C LEU A 154 9.83 11.47 10.69
N LEU A 155 11.15 11.31 10.59
CA LEU A 155 11.98 12.05 9.62
C LEU A 155 11.56 11.74 8.17
N LYS A 156 11.34 10.45 7.84
CA LYS A 156 10.80 10.05 6.52
C LYS A 156 9.46 10.71 6.22
N SER A 157 8.58 10.79 7.22
CA SER A 157 7.24 11.38 7.06
C SER A 157 7.33 12.89 6.85
N VAL A 158 8.17 13.58 7.61
CA VAL A 158 8.42 15.01 7.45
C VAL A 158 9.02 15.34 6.08
N LEU A 159 9.99 14.56 5.63
CA LEU A 159 10.56 14.67 4.28
C LEU A 159 9.46 14.57 3.22
N TYR A 160 8.63 13.53 3.33
CA TYR A 160 7.51 13.31 2.41
C TYR A 160 6.51 14.47 2.41
N GLN A 161 6.13 15.01 3.57
CA GLN A 161 5.22 16.18 3.64
C GLN A 161 5.75 17.37 2.86
N ALA A 162 7.01 17.73 3.09
CA ALA A 162 7.62 18.87 2.43
C ALA A 162 7.75 18.65 0.92
N MET A 163 8.22 17.46 0.52
CA MET A 163 8.46 17.16 -0.89
C MET A 163 7.16 17.00 -1.69
N LYS A 164 6.11 16.44 -1.07
CA LYS A 164 4.78 16.32 -1.69
C LYS A 164 4.12 17.68 -1.86
N TYR A 165 4.28 18.59 -0.89
CA TYR A 165 3.68 19.93 -0.94
C TYR A 165 4.25 20.76 -2.10
N ASP A 166 5.57 20.87 -2.21
CA ASP A 166 6.23 21.59 -3.30
C ASP A 166 6.69 20.63 -4.40
N ARG A 167 5.70 19.98 -5.04
CA ARG A 167 5.94 18.97 -6.09
C ARG A 167 6.87 19.48 -7.20
N LYS A 168 6.73 20.74 -7.61
CA LYS A 168 7.54 21.33 -8.69
C LYS A 168 9.01 21.38 -8.28
N LYS A 169 9.32 22.03 -7.15
CA LYS A 169 10.69 22.14 -6.65
C LYS A 169 11.31 20.79 -6.34
N THR A 170 10.51 19.87 -5.81
CA THR A 170 10.91 18.48 -5.60
C THR A 170 11.38 17.82 -6.89
N LEU A 171 10.58 17.87 -7.95
CA LEU A 171 10.94 17.27 -9.24
C LEU A 171 12.20 17.91 -9.85
N GLU A 172 12.38 19.22 -9.69
CA GLU A 172 13.60 19.94 -10.08
C GLU A 172 14.82 19.38 -9.33
N VAL A 173 14.76 19.28 -7.99
CA VAL A 173 15.85 18.75 -7.17
C VAL A 173 16.18 17.29 -7.53
N LEU A 174 15.18 16.44 -7.70
CA LEU A 174 15.37 15.04 -8.05
C LEU A 174 16.03 14.90 -9.44
N SER A 175 15.54 15.65 -10.44
CA SER A 175 16.02 15.56 -11.82
C SER A 175 17.43 16.13 -11.98
N GLU A 176 17.72 17.29 -11.40
CA GLU A 176 19.05 17.93 -11.45
C GLU A 176 20.16 17.06 -10.85
N ASN A 177 19.79 16.21 -9.89
CA ASN A 177 20.72 15.31 -9.20
C ASN A 177 20.63 13.87 -9.69
N LYS A 178 19.98 13.62 -10.85
CA LYS A 178 19.88 12.30 -11.50
C LYS A 178 19.35 11.21 -10.57
N TYR A 179 18.46 11.59 -9.65
CA TYR A 179 17.92 10.69 -8.63
C TYR A 179 17.30 9.42 -9.26
N PRO A 180 17.44 8.24 -8.65
CA PRO A 180 18.08 7.95 -7.36
C PRO A 180 19.59 7.65 -7.47
N ASN A 181 20.31 8.19 -8.46
CA ASN A 181 21.77 8.04 -8.58
C ASN A 181 22.50 9.37 -8.32
N VAL A 182 22.66 9.71 -7.05
CA VAL A 182 23.20 10.98 -6.58
C VAL A 182 24.73 10.97 -6.60
N GLU A 183 25.31 11.67 -7.57
CA GLU A 183 26.77 11.79 -7.74
C GLU A 183 27.39 12.91 -6.88
N LYS A 184 26.58 13.89 -6.44
CA LYS A 184 27.01 15.05 -5.65
C LYS A 184 26.15 15.20 -4.39
N PRO A 185 26.44 14.45 -3.31
CA PRO A 185 25.64 14.46 -2.07
C PRO A 185 25.36 15.86 -1.52
N GLU A 186 26.38 16.70 -1.38
CA GLU A 186 26.22 18.07 -0.85
C GLU A 186 25.15 18.87 -1.62
N ARG A 187 25.25 18.93 -2.96
CA ARG A 187 24.29 19.66 -3.80
C ARG A 187 22.87 19.11 -3.64
N PHE A 188 22.74 17.78 -3.65
CA PHE A 188 21.44 17.14 -3.50
C PHE A 188 20.80 17.45 -2.14
N ILE A 189 21.57 17.31 -1.06
CA ILE A 189 21.12 17.57 0.30
C ILE A 189 20.76 19.05 0.50
N CYS A 190 21.52 20.00 -0.07
CA CYS A 190 21.14 21.41 -0.10
C CYS A 190 19.78 21.63 -0.79
N GLY A 191 19.51 20.93 -1.89
CA GLY A 191 18.21 20.93 -2.56
C GLY A 191 17.07 20.48 -1.64
N ILE A 192 17.28 19.38 -0.91
CA ILE A 192 16.30 18.84 0.05
C ILE A 192 16.06 19.80 1.22
N ILE A 193 17.13 20.36 1.80
CA ILE A 193 17.05 21.38 2.86
C ILE A 193 16.21 22.57 2.40
N ASN A 194 16.42 23.02 1.16
CA ASN A 194 15.67 24.13 0.58
C ASN A 194 14.19 23.79 0.38
N VAL A 195 13.84 22.56 0.03
CA VAL A 195 12.44 22.11 -0.07
C VAL A 195 11.77 22.13 1.31
N ILE A 196 12.42 21.54 2.33
CA ILE A 196 11.89 21.48 3.70
C ILE A 196 11.76 22.87 4.30
N SER A 197 12.79 23.71 4.18
CA SER A 197 12.80 25.07 4.70
C SER A 197 11.70 25.92 4.07
N SER A 198 11.50 25.80 2.75
CA SER A 198 10.40 26.50 2.07
C SER A 198 9.03 26.03 2.56
N TYR A 199 8.84 24.72 2.74
CA TYR A 199 7.59 24.18 3.26
C TYR A 199 7.27 24.69 4.67
N MET A 200 8.26 24.79 5.55
CA MET A 200 8.09 25.31 6.92
C MET A 200 7.62 26.78 6.98
N MET A 201 7.76 27.54 5.90
CA MET A 201 7.26 28.91 5.81
C MET A 201 5.79 29.01 5.39
N THR A 202 5.21 27.91 4.92
CA THR A 202 3.85 27.87 4.37
C THR A 202 2.79 27.88 5.45
N LYS A 203 1.58 28.34 5.10
CA LYS A 203 0.41 28.23 5.97
C LYS A 203 0.05 26.77 6.27
N SER A 204 0.18 25.88 5.28
CA SER A 204 -0.11 24.45 5.45
C SER A 204 0.74 23.82 6.57
N TYR A 205 2.03 24.13 6.63
CA TYR A 205 2.89 23.68 7.73
C TYR A 205 2.43 24.23 9.09
N LYS A 206 2.16 25.54 9.16
CA LYS A 206 1.74 26.22 10.40
C LYS A 206 0.45 25.63 10.97
N ASP A 207 -0.54 25.41 10.09
CA ASP A 207 -1.86 24.94 10.49
C ASP A 207 -1.84 23.45 10.90
N ASN A 208 -0.99 22.61 10.29
CA ASN A 208 -1.06 21.16 10.45
C ASN A 208 0.08 20.53 11.27
N TYR A 209 1.26 21.15 11.36
CA TYR A 209 2.45 20.50 11.92
C TYR A 209 3.28 21.35 12.88
N GLU A 210 3.23 22.68 12.81
CA GLU A 210 4.11 23.53 13.62
C GLU A 210 3.94 23.27 15.13
N LYS A 211 2.70 23.19 15.60
CA LYS A 211 2.41 23.00 17.04
C LYS A 211 2.99 21.68 17.59
N ASP A 212 2.78 20.59 16.88
CA ASP A 212 3.02 19.24 17.40
C ASP A 212 4.33 18.61 16.90
N TYR A 213 4.88 19.09 15.77
CA TYR A 213 6.00 18.46 15.07
C TYR A 213 7.17 19.41 14.71
N ALA A 214 7.15 20.69 15.10
CA ALA A 214 8.25 21.62 14.76
C ALA A 214 9.65 21.10 15.14
N ARG A 215 9.80 20.39 16.27
CA ARG A 215 11.07 19.79 16.69
C ARG A 215 11.56 18.72 15.71
N VAL A 216 10.66 17.94 15.11
CA VAL A 216 11.02 16.92 14.12
C VAL A 216 11.48 17.57 12.82
N PHE A 217 10.82 18.65 12.40
CA PHE A 217 11.23 19.46 11.24
C PHE A 217 12.61 20.13 11.45
N GLN A 218 12.89 20.63 12.65
CA GLN A 218 14.22 21.15 12.97
C GLN A 218 15.29 20.04 13.03
N LEU A 219 14.91 18.87 13.54
CA LEU A 219 15.81 17.71 13.60
C LEU A 219 16.23 17.26 12.20
N ILE A 220 15.29 17.09 11.25
CA ILE A 220 15.65 16.69 9.89
C ILE A 220 16.60 17.69 9.23
N LEU A 221 16.38 19.00 9.40
CA LEU A 221 17.28 20.02 8.87
C LEU A 221 18.69 19.91 9.47
N THR A 222 18.77 19.66 10.77
CA THR A 222 20.05 19.47 11.47
C THR A 222 20.79 18.24 10.95
N VAL A 223 20.09 17.11 10.80
CA VAL A 223 20.67 15.86 10.28
C VAL A 223 21.15 16.03 8.84
N LEU A 224 20.36 16.68 8.00
CA LEU A 224 20.73 16.97 6.61
C LEU A 224 21.94 17.90 6.54
N GLU A 225 22.06 18.91 7.41
CA GLU A 225 23.24 19.77 7.44
C GLU A 225 24.52 19.00 7.76
N PHE A 226 24.48 18.05 8.71
CA PHE A 226 25.62 17.15 8.92
C PHE A 226 25.92 16.27 7.70
N ALA A 227 24.88 15.77 7.05
CA ALA A 227 24.99 14.87 5.90
C ALA A 227 25.61 15.53 4.65
N LYS A 228 25.67 16.87 4.56
CA LYS A 228 26.37 17.55 3.45
C LYS A 228 27.85 17.18 3.36
N ASN A 229 28.46 16.81 4.48
CA ASN A 229 29.85 16.37 4.54
C ASN A 229 30.04 14.90 4.20
N GLN A 230 28.96 14.14 3.96
CA GLN A 230 29.06 12.74 3.56
C GLN A 230 29.62 12.63 2.15
N LYS A 231 30.58 11.71 1.99
CA LYS A 231 31.17 11.41 0.68
C LYS A 231 30.20 10.70 -0.25
N GLU A 232 29.31 9.91 0.31
CA GLU A 232 28.33 9.12 -0.42
C GLU A 232 27.00 9.02 0.34
N LEU A 233 25.93 8.80 -0.41
CA LEU A 233 24.62 8.42 0.10
C LEU A 233 24.39 6.97 -0.30
N ILE A 234 24.61 6.04 0.64
CA ILE A 234 24.82 4.62 0.34
C ILE A 234 23.68 3.95 -0.44
N PHE A 235 22.42 4.35 -0.22
CA PHE A 235 21.27 3.79 -0.95
C PHE A 235 20.94 4.54 -2.25
N LEU A 236 21.60 5.67 -2.49
CA LEU A 236 21.41 6.56 -3.62
C LEU A 236 22.61 6.58 -4.58
N THR A 237 23.53 5.62 -4.46
CA THR A 237 24.74 5.55 -5.30
C THR A 237 24.67 4.32 -6.22
N ASN A 238 25.11 4.49 -7.48
CA ASN A 238 25.12 3.44 -8.52
C ASN A 238 23.74 2.85 -8.86
N ASN A 239 22.67 3.62 -8.65
CA ASN A 239 21.33 3.23 -9.08
C ASN A 239 21.10 3.58 -10.56
N LYS A 240 20.07 2.96 -11.14
CA LYS A 240 19.57 3.32 -12.47
C LYS A 240 18.91 4.71 -12.39
N ARG A 241 19.46 5.68 -13.14
CA ARG A 241 18.96 7.05 -13.18
C ARG A 241 17.46 7.09 -13.50
N GLU A 242 16.73 8.01 -12.87
CA GLU A 242 15.30 8.28 -13.09
C GLU A 242 14.36 7.11 -12.81
N THR A 243 14.87 5.95 -12.38
CA THR A 243 14.06 4.78 -12.04
C THR A 243 13.97 4.68 -10.53
N LEU A 244 12.84 5.11 -9.98
CA LEU A 244 12.59 5.20 -8.55
C LEU A 244 12.23 3.84 -7.96
N ILE A 245 11.37 3.10 -8.66
CA ILE A 245 11.00 1.71 -8.36
C ILE A 245 11.15 0.93 -9.66
N ASP A 246 12.00 -0.09 -9.67
CA ASP A 246 12.23 -0.91 -10.87
C ASP A 246 11.25 -2.09 -10.97
N GLU A 247 10.74 -2.58 -9.82
CA GLU A 247 9.79 -3.69 -9.68
C GLU A 247 9.24 -3.76 -8.24
N TYR A 248 8.17 -4.55 -8.03
CA TYR A 248 7.49 -4.71 -6.72
C TYR A 248 7.62 -6.09 -6.01
N PRO A 249 8.61 -6.97 -6.30
CA PRO A 249 8.65 -8.31 -5.71
C PRO A 249 8.88 -8.29 -4.19
N GLU A 250 9.40 -7.19 -3.63
CA GLU A 250 9.61 -7.09 -2.19
C GLU A 250 8.31 -7.11 -1.38
N LEU A 251 7.20 -6.60 -1.95
CA LEU A 251 5.89 -6.64 -1.32
C LEU A 251 5.38 -8.09 -1.21
N TYR A 252 5.51 -8.85 -2.30
CA TYR A 252 5.25 -10.28 -2.29
C TYR A 252 6.15 -11.04 -1.31
N ARG A 253 7.46 -10.74 -1.26
CA ARG A 253 8.38 -11.37 -0.28
C ARG A 253 7.99 -11.03 1.16
N GLN A 254 7.58 -9.79 1.41
CA GLN A 254 7.11 -9.32 2.70
C GLN A 254 5.85 -10.10 3.12
N ALA A 255 4.85 -10.22 2.24
CA ALA A 255 3.65 -11.00 2.49
C ALA A 255 3.98 -12.48 2.79
N ILE A 256 4.84 -13.12 1.98
CA ILE A 256 5.27 -14.51 2.17
C ILE A 256 5.98 -14.71 3.51
N LYS A 257 6.86 -13.79 3.91
CA LYS A 257 7.57 -13.83 5.20
C LYS A 257 6.65 -13.57 6.38
N THR A 258 5.71 -12.63 6.25
CA THR A 258 4.77 -12.25 7.30
C THR A 258 3.77 -13.37 7.60
N PHE A 259 3.34 -14.09 6.56
CA PHE A 259 2.34 -15.15 6.65
C PHE A 259 2.94 -16.53 6.36
N ALA A 260 4.14 -16.77 6.89
CA ALA A 260 4.87 -18.03 6.69
C ALA A 260 4.07 -19.28 7.12
N GLU A 261 3.22 -19.13 8.12
CA GLU A 261 2.38 -20.20 8.68
C GLU A 261 1.04 -20.41 7.94
N TYR A 262 0.73 -19.59 6.93
CA TYR A 262 -0.53 -19.63 6.19
C TYR A 262 -0.31 -20.11 4.75
N LYS A 263 -1.38 -20.63 4.13
CA LYS A 263 -1.40 -20.91 2.68
C LYS A 263 -1.74 -19.64 1.92
N LEU A 264 -0.90 -19.27 0.96
CA LEU A 264 -1.01 -18.04 0.18
C LEU A 264 -1.27 -18.37 -1.29
N PHE A 265 -2.30 -17.76 -1.85
CA PHE A 265 -2.71 -17.93 -3.24
C PHE A 265 -2.69 -16.58 -3.95
N PHE A 266 -1.74 -16.40 -4.87
CA PHE A 266 -1.59 -15.17 -5.64
C PHE A 266 -2.20 -15.33 -7.04
N ASP A 267 -2.90 -14.31 -7.53
CA ASP A 267 -3.15 -14.20 -8.99
C ASP A 267 -1.81 -14.06 -9.72
N HIS A 268 -1.79 -14.41 -11.00
CA HIS A 268 -0.57 -14.34 -11.80
C HIS A 268 -0.07 -12.90 -11.97
N GLU A 269 1.23 -12.69 -11.71
CA GLU A 269 1.96 -11.50 -12.14
C GLU A 269 3.35 -11.93 -12.65
N PRO A 270 3.54 -12.07 -13.97
CA PRO A 270 4.73 -12.67 -14.56
C PRO A 270 6.05 -11.97 -14.16
N SER A 271 6.02 -10.66 -13.94
CA SER A 271 7.22 -9.90 -13.54
C SER A 271 7.74 -10.33 -12.16
N VAL A 272 6.81 -10.64 -11.26
CA VAL A 272 7.07 -11.08 -9.89
C VAL A 272 7.41 -12.57 -9.88
N GLU A 273 6.59 -13.42 -10.49
CA GLU A 273 6.76 -14.88 -10.54
C GLU A 273 8.16 -15.31 -10.98
N ASN A 274 8.70 -14.66 -12.01
CA ASN A 274 10.05 -14.94 -12.52
C ASN A 274 11.15 -14.79 -11.46
N LYS A 275 10.93 -13.97 -10.41
CA LYS A 275 11.86 -13.80 -9.29
C LYS A 275 11.71 -14.88 -8.22
N PHE A 276 10.58 -15.58 -8.18
CA PHE A 276 10.27 -16.64 -7.23
C PHE A 276 10.52 -18.05 -7.78
N ASN A 277 10.72 -18.21 -9.09
CA ASN A 277 11.02 -19.50 -9.74
C ASN A 277 12.24 -20.25 -9.17
N SER A 278 13.14 -19.57 -8.46
CA SER A 278 14.31 -20.17 -7.79
C SER A 278 14.01 -20.70 -6.38
N HIS A 279 12.85 -20.39 -5.80
CA HIS A 279 12.48 -20.71 -4.42
C HIS A 279 11.22 -21.57 -4.41
N LYS A 280 11.37 -22.89 -4.30
CA LYS A 280 10.24 -23.78 -3.97
C LYS A 280 9.87 -23.60 -2.51
N ASN A 281 9.10 -22.57 -2.20
CA ASN A 281 8.51 -22.41 -0.88
C ASN A 281 7.16 -23.12 -0.86
N SER A 282 6.86 -23.88 0.19
CA SER A 282 5.65 -24.71 0.25
C SER A 282 4.40 -23.96 0.68
N ASN A 283 4.52 -22.71 1.12
CA ASN A 283 3.41 -21.95 1.70
C ASN A 283 2.70 -21.02 0.70
N PHE A 284 3.20 -20.84 -0.54
CA PHE A 284 2.53 -20.02 -1.54
C PHE A 284 2.48 -20.66 -2.93
N THR A 285 1.46 -20.28 -3.71
CA THR A 285 1.28 -20.67 -5.10
C THR A 285 0.71 -19.51 -5.92
N PHE A 286 1.15 -19.36 -7.16
CA PHE A 286 0.51 -18.49 -8.17
C PHE A 286 -0.52 -19.31 -8.95
N ILE A 287 -1.72 -18.78 -9.11
CA ILE A 287 -2.88 -19.48 -9.69
C ILE A 287 -3.64 -18.54 -10.60
N GLU A 288 -4.00 -19.02 -11.79
CA GLU A 288 -4.93 -18.36 -12.70
C GLU A 288 -6.31 -18.14 -12.08
N SER A 289 -6.74 -16.88 -11.97
CA SER A 289 -8.07 -16.49 -11.48
C SER A 289 -9.23 -17.04 -12.32
N ASN A 290 -9.04 -17.23 -13.64
CA ASN A 290 -10.05 -17.81 -14.53
C ASN A 290 -10.07 -19.35 -14.44
N PRO A 291 -11.15 -19.99 -13.95
CA PRO A 291 -11.20 -21.45 -13.77
C PRO A 291 -11.04 -22.27 -15.06
N THR A 292 -11.46 -21.73 -16.20
CA THR A 292 -11.34 -22.43 -17.50
C THR A 292 -9.89 -22.41 -17.97
N ILE A 293 -9.21 -21.27 -17.87
CA ILE A 293 -7.78 -21.14 -18.19
C ILE A 293 -6.93 -21.94 -17.18
N ALA A 294 -7.27 -21.93 -15.90
CA ALA A 294 -6.57 -22.71 -14.87
C ALA A 294 -6.58 -24.22 -15.19
N ARG A 295 -7.67 -24.75 -15.76
CA ARG A 295 -7.74 -26.15 -16.21
C ARG A 295 -6.79 -26.43 -17.37
N THR A 296 -6.64 -25.52 -18.32
CA THR A 296 -5.74 -25.73 -19.47
C THR A 296 -4.26 -25.68 -19.07
N LYS A 297 -3.94 -24.97 -17.98
CA LYS A 297 -2.60 -24.89 -17.40
C LYS A 297 -2.30 -25.95 -16.33
N ASN A 298 -3.25 -26.82 -16.00
CA ASN A 298 -3.18 -27.78 -14.88
C ASN A 298 -2.97 -27.10 -13.50
N GLU A 299 -3.51 -25.89 -13.32
CA GLU A 299 -3.45 -25.09 -12.08
C GLU A 299 -4.78 -25.09 -11.32
N PHE A 300 -5.82 -25.72 -11.88
CA PHE A 300 -7.15 -25.78 -11.24
C PHE A 300 -7.09 -26.56 -9.92
N ILE A 301 -7.46 -25.89 -8.82
CA ILE A 301 -7.55 -26.52 -7.48
C ILE A 301 -9.01 -26.89 -7.19
N ASP A 302 -9.82 -25.87 -6.92
CA ASP A 302 -11.26 -25.96 -6.74
C ASP A 302 -11.89 -24.62 -7.15
N LEU A 303 -13.20 -24.62 -7.38
CA LEU A 303 -13.89 -23.43 -7.87
C LEU A 303 -13.84 -22.27 -6.87
N ASP A 304 -13.81 -22.55 -5.57
CA ASP A 304 -13.85 -21.54 -4.53
C ASP A 304 -12.53 -20.76 -4.46
N THR A 305 -11.39 -21.44 -4.60
CA THR A 305 -10.05 -20.85 -4.66
C THR A 305 -9.98 -19.77 -5.73
N HIS A 306 -10.37 -20.09 -6.97
CA HIS A 306 -10.39 -19.12 -8.07
C HIS A 306 -11.35 -17.97 -7.81
N ARG A 307 -12.51 -18.24 -7.20
CA ARG A 307 -13.48 -17.21 -6.81
C ARG A 307 -12.95 -16.27 -5.73
N PHE A 308 -12.19 -16.77 -4.76
CA PHE A 308 -11.56 -15.93 -3.74
C PHE A 308 -10.46 -15.04 -4.32
N ILE A 309 -9.72 -15.50 -5.32
CA ILE A 309 -8.79 -14.65 -6.09
C ILE A 309 -9.56 -13.55 -6.81
N GLN A 310 -10.65 -13.89 -7.51
CA GLN A 310 -11.51 -12.88 -8.17
C GLN A 310 -12.13 -11.87 -7.17
N LEU A 311 -12.52 -12.30 -5.97
CA LEU A 311 -12.97 -11.38 -4.92
C LEU A 311 -11.83 -10.52 -4.37
N SER A 312 -10.59 -10.99 -4.45
CA SER A 312 -9.40 -10.23 -4.06
C SER A 312 -9.16 -9.06 -5.01
N ASP A 313 -9.35 -9.23 -6.33
CA ASP A 313 -9.38 -8.12 -7.31
C ASP A 313 -10.44 -7.08 -6.92
N VAL A 314 -11.68 -7.54 -6.66
CA VAL A 314 -12.79 -6.66 -6.27
C VAL A 314 -12.45 -5.88 -5.00
N PHE A 315 -11.86 -6.53 -4.01
CA PHE A 315 -11.46 -5.89 -2.76
C PHE A 315 -10.33 -4.87 -2.99
N CYS A 316 -9.25 -5.24 -3.68
CA CYS A 316 -8.11 -4.37 -3.96
C CYS A 316 -8.52 -3.13 -4.77
N GLY A 317 -9.36 -3.30 -5.80
CA GLY A 317 -9.93 -2.18 -6.56
C GLY A 317 -10.82 -1.27 -5.72
N ALA A 318 -11.68 -1.83 -4.86
CA ALA A 318 -12.51 -1.06 -3.93
C ALA A 318 -11.67 -0.33 -2.88
N LEU A 319 -10.60 -0.97 -2.40
CA LEU A 319 -9.65 -0.40 -1.44
C LEU A 319 -8.91 0.78 -2.06
N SER A 320 -8.52 0.71 -3.35
CA SER A 320 -7.95 1.86 -4.06
C SER A 320 -8.91 3.05 -4.06
N TYR A 321 -10.19 2.81 -4.35
CA TYR A 321 -11.21 3.87 -4.28
C TYR A 321 -11.35 4.42 -2.87
N PHE A 322 -11.36 3.55 -1.86
CA PHE A 322 -11.44 3.94 -0.45
C PHE A 322 -10.25 4.78 -0.02
N LEU A 323 -9.02 4.35 -0.31
CA LEU A 323 -7.78 5.06 0.04
C LEU A 323 -7.69 6.42 -0.67
N ASN A 324 -8.18 6.52 -1.91
CA ASN A 324 -8.30 7.80 -2.59
C ASN A 324 -9.38 8.69 -1.97
N PHE A 325 -10.48 8.10 -1.50
CA PHE A 325 -11.56 8.81 -0.84
C PHE A 325 -11.10 9.36 0.51
N VAL A 326 -10.49 8.55 1.38
CA VAL A 326 -9.93 9.03 2.66
C VAL A 326 -8.59 9.76 2.49
N GLY A 327 -8.13 9.86 1.25
CA GLY A 327 -6.77 10.20 0.84
C GLY A 327 -6.31 11.61 1.21
N TYR A 328 -4.99 11.74 1.14
CA TYR A 328 -4.18 12.65 1.93
C TYR A 328 -4.03 14.04 1.32
N ASN A 329 -4.80 14.99 1.87
CA ASN A 329 -4.48 16.40 2.15
C ASN A 329 -5.56 16.92 3.11
N ALA A 330 -5.26 17.90 3.98
CA ALA A 330 -6.27 18.48 4.89
C ALA A 330 -7.55 18.91 4.14
N ASP A 331 -7.40 19.46 2.94
CA ASP A 331 -8.49 19.82 2.03
C ASP A 331 -9.33 18.60 1.59
N GLN A 332 -8.70 17.44 1.39
CA GLN A 332 -9.39 16.20 1.02
C GLN A 332 -10.04 15.52 2.23
N THR A 333 -9.45 15.59 3.41
CA THR A 333 -10.07 15.07 4.66
C THR A 333 -11.35 15.84 4.99
N GLU A 334 -11.31 17.18 4.92
CA GLU A 334 -12.50 18.01 5.12
C GLU A 334 -13.57 17.72 4.07
N SER A 335 -13.15 17.61 2.79
CA SER A 335 -14.04 17.22 1.69
C SER A 335 -14.69 15.86 1.92
N SER A 336 -13.95 14.88 2.44
CA SER A 336 -14.45 13.53 2.70
C SER A 336 -15.46 13.50 3.83
N ILE A 337 -15.21 14.25 4.91
CA ILE A 337 -16.17 14.41 6.01
C ILE A 337 -17.47 15.06 5.51
N LEU A 338 -17.38 16.07 4.63
CA LEU A 338 -18.55 16.69 4.02
C LEU A 338 -19.32 15.69 3.15
N VAL A 339 -18.64 14.90 2.33
CA VAL A 339 -19.27 13.84 1.52
C VAL A 339 -19.94 12.79 2.40
N LEU A 340 -19.30 12.33 3.48
CA LEU A 340 -19.87 11.40 4.44
C LEU A 340 -21.16 11.95 5.07
N LYS A 341 -21.20 13.24 5.41
CA LYS A 341 -22.41 13.89 5.95
C LYS A 341 -23.56 13.86 4.93
N GLN A 342 -23.25 14.06 3.65
CA GLN A 342 -24.22 14.11 2.53
C GLN A 342 -24.67 12.73 2.02
N MET A 343 -23.98 11.64 2.38
CA MET A 343 -24.39 10.28 1.99
C MET A 343 -25.80 9.93 2.49
N ASN A 344 -26.55 9.20 1.65
CA ASN A 344 -27.85 8.67 2.04
C ASN A 344 -27.71 7.51 3.06
N HIS A 345 -28.84 7.07 3.63
CA HIS A 345 -28.86 6.03 4.66
C HIS A 345 -28.21 4.71 4.20
N GLU A 346 -28.50 4.27 2.98
CA GLU A 346 -27.92 3.03 2.43
C GLU A 346 -26.40 3.16 2.22
N GLN A 347 -25.91 4.27 1.67
CA GLN A 347 -24.46 4.50 1.53
C GLN A 347 -23.74 4.51 2.88
N LYS A 348 -24.31 5.18 3.90
CA LYS A 348 -23.75 5.20 5.26
C LYS A 348 -23.69 3.80 5.87
N LYS A 349 -24.75 3.01 5.68
CA LYS A 349 -24.79 1.61 6.14
C LYS A 349 -23.64 0.79 5.54
N PHE A 350 -23.43 0.86 4.21
CA PHE A 350 -22.36 0.11 3.56
C PHE A 350 -20.96 0.67 3.85
N TYR A 351 -20.82 1.98 4.04
CA TYR A 351 -19.58 2.60 4.53
C TYR A 351 -19.20 2.03 5.90
N ILE A 352 -20.14 2.03 6.86
CA ILE A 352 -19.91 1.47 8.20
C ILE A 352 -19.55 -0.02 8.11
N GLN A 353 -20.20 -0.76 7.22
CA GLN A 353 -19.93 -2.18 7.02
C GLN A 353 -18.52 -2.44 6.46
N TRP A 354 -18.09 -1.67 5.46
CA TRP A 354 -16.72 -1.69 4.96
C TRP A 354 -15.70 -1.44 6.08
N CYS A 355 -15.88 -0.37 6.86
CA CYS A 355 -14.98 -0.06 7.98
C CYS A 355 -14.97 -1.17 9.04
N LYS A 356 -16.12 -1.81 9.32
CA LYS A 356 -16.20 -2.93 10.26
C LYS A 356 -15.41 -4.15 9.79
N ILE A 357 -15.48 -4.50 8.50
CA ILE A 357 -14.73 -5.61 7.91
C ILE A 357 -13.21 -5.40 8.09
N ILE A 358 -12.71 -4.20 7.76
CA ILE A 358 -11.29 -3.85 7.93
C ILE A 358 -10.90 -3.91 9.42
N LYS A 359 -11.70 -3.31 10.32
CA LYS A 359 -11.44 -3.32 11.76
C LYS A 359 -11.44 -4.72 12.37
N GLN A 360 -12.37 -5.57 11.97
CA GLN A 360 -12.42 -6.96 12.43
C GLN A 360 -11.18 -7.71 11.98
N SER A 361 -10.71 -7.47 10.75
CA SER A 361 -9.49 -8.08 10.23
C SER A 361 -8.24 -7.63 10.97
N LEU A 362 -8.10 -6.33 11.23
CA LEU A 362 -7.01 -5.77 12.03
C LEU A 362 -7.00 -6.32 13.48
N ARG A 363 -8.19 -6.55 14.06
CA ARG A 363 -8.31 -7.15 15.40
C ARG A 363 -7.99 -8.64 15.42
N GLU A 364 -8.31 -9.36 14.35
CA GLU A 364 -8.00 -10.79 14.22
C GLU A 364 -6.50 -11.01 14.10
N ASN A 365 -5.85 -10.25 13.20
CA ASN A 365 -4.42 -10.27 13.03
C ASN A 365 -3.95 -8.86 12.61
N PRO A 366 -3.14 -8.16 13.43
CA PRO A 366 -2.64 -6.82 13.10
C PRO A 366 -1.78 -6.80 11.83
N ASN A 367 -1.21 -7.95 11.44
CA ASN A 367 -0.46 -8.07 10.19
C ASN A 367 -1.36 -8.14 8.95
N PHE A 368 -2.69 -8.29 9.08
CA PHE A 368 -3.61 -8.21 7.94
C PHE A 368 -3.70 -6.80 7.34
N VAL A 369 -3.19 -5.76 8.01
CA VAL A 369 -3.16 -4.41 7.43
C VAL A 369 -1.77 -3.82 7.58
N ILE A 370 -0.99 -3.91 6.51
CA ILE A 370 0.37 -3.34 6.44
C ILE A 370 0.32 -2.02 5.65
N ARG A 371 1.09 -1.05 6.11
CA ARG A 371 1.09 0.31 5.55
C ARG A 371 2.52 0.74 5.26
N ILE A 372 2.79 1.13 4.02
CA ILE A 372 4.09 1.66 3.58
C ILE A 372 3.85 3.08 3.07
N CYS A 373 3.56 3.97 4.01
CA CYS A 373 3.23 5.37 3.76
C CYS A 373 3.78 6.25 4.90
N ASP A 374 3.54 7.56 4.81
CA ASP A 374 3.88 8.47 5.90
C ASP A 374 3.04 8.17 7.17
N ILE A 375 3.64 8.41 8.33
CA ILE A 375 3.01 8.09 9.62
C ILE A 375 1.85 9.04 9.98
N PHE A 376 1.77 10.21 9.36
CA PHE A 376 0.68 11.15 9.63
C PHE A 376 -0.64 10.64 9.03
N PHE A 377 -0.59 9.89 7.93
CA PHE A 377 -1.73 9.13 7.42
C PHE A 377 -2.26 8.12 8.46
N GLU A 378 -1.39 7.40 9.16
CA GLU A 378 -1.79 6.41 10.18
C GLU A 378 -2.52 7.06 11.38
N LEU A 379 -2.16 8.30 11.72
CA LEU A 379 -2.79 9.03 12.82
C LEU A 379 -4.18 9.55 12.47
N LEU A 380 -4.39 9.95 11.20
CA LEU A 380 -5.69 10.35 10.67
C LEU A 380 -6.66 9.17 10.55
N ASP A 381 -6.17 7.99 10.15
CA ASP A 381 -6.97 6.76 10.02
C ASP A 381 -7.65 6.36 11.35
N LYS A 382 -6.96 6.54 12.50
CA LYS A 382 -7.55 6.31 13.84
C LYS A 382 -8.76 7.19 14.15
N SER A 383 -8.94 8.31 13.43
CA SER A 383 -10.09 9.20 13.59
C SER A 383 -11.23 8.89 12.60
N ILE A 384 -10.94 8.18 11.51
CA ILE A 384 -11.88 7.88 10.41
C ILE A 384 -12.42 6.44 10.49
N LEU A 385 -11.57 5.49 10.88
CA LEU A 385 -11.96 4.15 11.30
C LEU A 385 -12.38 4.19 12.75
#